data_AF-A0AAJ1UVW4-F1
#
_entry.id   AF-A0AAJ1UVW4-F1
#
_cell.length_a   1.000
_cell.length_b   1.000
_cell.length_c   1.000
_cell.angle_alpha   90.00
_cell.angle_beta   90.00
_cell.angle_gamma   90.00
#
_symmetry.space_group_name_H-M   'P 1'
#
loop_
_entity.id
_entity.type
_entity.pdbx_description
1 polymer ?
#
loop_
_entity_poly.entity_id
_entity_poly.type
_entity_poly.pdbx_seq_one_letter_code
_entity_poly.pdbx_strand_id
1 'polypeptide(L)'
;MVEIKAQLTIQYLASFIFFIGLVVLVYLAYSANIPRFVKEVEKENIYSKAYQLSEVLVNNPGEPADWNDIIDIKRLGLSDQYWNKSNLISNLKVQQLSGLNCYHNDEHFKRVQGFLDLNRSFSIFIFNITEDGNRQLLFDCVPSAFPRAAVNATVKRIATLNNSGKMELAEIIVQM
;
A
#
# COMPACT_ATOMS: atom_id res chain seq x y z
N MET A 1 -34.41 -64.72 13.88
CA MET A 1 -34.72 -63.82 12.76
C MET A 1 -34.55 -62.41 13.29
N VAL A 2 -33.48 -61.72 12.89
CA VAL A 2 -33.13 -60.40 13.44
C VAL A 2 -33.95 -59.36 12.70
N GLU A 3 -35.04 -58.88 13.32
CA GLU A 3 -35.74 -57.70 12.83
C GLU A 3 -34.87 -56.47 13.09
N ILE A 4 -34.41 -55.84 12.01
CA ILE A 4 -33.67 -54.59 12.06
C ILE A 4 -34.64 -53.51 12.56
N LYS A 5 -34.33 -52.94 13.74
CA LYS A 5 -35.06 -51.85 14.40
C LYS A 5 -35.01 -50.56 13.56
N ALA A 6 -35.87 -50.48 12.55
CA ALA A 6 -36.09 -49.29 11.74
C ALA A 6 -37.37 -48.56 12.14
N GLN A 7 -37.64 -48.41 13.44
CA GLN A 7 -38.52 -47.34 13.93
C GLN A 7 -37.66 -46.10 14.17
N LEU A 8 -37.22 -45.49 13.07
CA LEU A 8 -36.90 -44.06 13.10
C LEU A 8 -38.20 -43.34 13.43
N THR A 9 -38.39 -43.00 14.71
CA THR A 9 -39.56 -42.23 15.18
C THR A 9 -39.69 -40.98 14.31
N ILE A 10 -40.89 -40.71 13.79
CA ILE A 10 -41.18 -39.55 12.93
C ILE A 10 -40.64 -38.24 13.55
N GLN A 11 -40.66 -38.15 14.87
CA GLN A 11 -40.05 -37.07 15.65
C GLN A 11 -38.56 -36.89 15.37
N TYR A 12 -37.79 -37.98 15.34
CA TYR A 12 -36.36 -37.94 15.00
C TYR A 12 -36.14 -37.46 13.56
N LEU A 13 -36.94 -37.96 12.60
CA LEU A 13 -36.84 -37.52 11.20
C LEU A 13 -37.11 -36.01 11.06
N ALA A 14 -38.15 -35.52 11.74
CA ALA A 14 -38.50 -34.10 11.75
C ALA A 14 -37.39 -33.25 12.39
N SER A 15 -36.86 -33.67 13.55
CA SER A 15 -35.75 -32.97 14.21
C SER A 15 -34.48 -32.98 13.36
N PHE A 16 -34.19 -34.07 12.65
CA PHE A 16 -33.02 -34.18 11.78
C PHE A 16 -33.10 -33.25 10.57
N ILE A 17 -34.28 -33.16 9.92
CA ILE A 17 -34.50 -32.22 8.80
C ILE A 17 -34.35 -30.77 9.29
N PHE A 18 -34.92 -30.44 10.45
CA PHE A 18 -34.79 -29.10 11.03
C PHE A 18 -33.33 -28.77 11.36
N PHE A 19 -32.60 -29.72 11.94
CA PHE A 19 -31.18 -29.56 12.24
C PHE A 19 -30.35 -29.33 10.98
N ILE A 20 -30.55 -30.13 9.92
CA ILE A 20 -29.88 -29.93 8.63
C ILE A 20 -30.24 -28.56 8.05
N GLY A 21 -31.52 -28.18 8.08
CA GLY A 21 -31.98 -26.89 7.60
C GLY A 21 -31.29 -25.73 8.32
N LEU A 22 -31.14 -25.82 9.64
CA LEU A 22 -30.43 -24.82 10.44
C LEU A 22 -28.93 -24.77 10.09
N VAL A 23 -28.26 -25.92 9.95
CA VAL A 23 -26.85 -25.99 9.55
C VAL A 23 -26.63 -25.36 8.19
N VAL A 24 -27.49 -25.66 7.21
CA VAL A 24 -27.43 -25.06 5.87
C VAL A 24 -27.67 -23.55 5.93
N LEU A 25 -28.66 -23.10 6.70
CA LEU A 25 -28.94 -21.66 6.85
C LEU A 25 -27.75 -20.94 7.48
N VAL A 26 -27.16 -21.47 8.54
CA VAL A 26 -25.95 -20.91 9.17
C VAL A 26 -24.79 -20.90 8.19
N TYR A 27 -24.57 -21.98 7.45
CA TYR A 27 -23.52 -22.05 6.43
C TYR A 27 -23.70 -20.99 5.34
N LEU A 28 -24.91 -20.83 4.80
CA LEU A 28 -25.22 -19.83 3.79
C LEU A 28 -25.03 -18.41 4.33
N ALA A 29 -25.50 -18.13 5.54
CA ALA A 29 -25.30 -16.84 6.20
C ALA A 29 -23.81 -16.54 6.42
N TYR A 30 -23.02 -17.54 6.83
CA TYR A 30 -21.59 -17.42 7.06
C TYR A 30 -20.83 -17.20 5.74
N SER A 31 -21.13 -18.02 4.71
CA SER A 31 -20.49 -17.96 3.40
C SER A 31 -20.82 -16.67 2.63
N ALA A 32 -21.99 -16.07 2.83
CA ALA A 32 -22.37 -14.83 2.15
C ALA A 32 -21.64 -13.60 2.72
N ASN A 33 -21.32 -13.57 4.01
CA ASN A 33 -20.83 -12.37 4.68
C ASN A 33 -19.30 -12.28 4.78
N ILE A 34 -18.60 -13.40 4.94
CA ILE A 34 -17.14 -13.41 5.14
C ILE A 34 -16.36 -12.84 3.96
N PRO A 35 -16.65 -13.21 2.70
CA PRO A 35 -15.86 -12.70 1.57
C PRO A 35 -15.93 -11.17 1.48
N ARG A 36 -17.06 -10.57 1.86
CA ARG A 36 -17.23 -9.12 1.89
C ARG A 36 -16.42 -8.48 3.01
N PHE A 37 -16.49 -9.03 4.22
CA PHE A 37 -15.73 -8.50 5.36
C PHE A 37 -14.22 -8.58 5.13
N VAL A 38 -13.73 -9.72 4.64
CA VAL A 38 -12.30 -9.91 4.32
C VAL A 38 -11.82 -8.90 3.28
N LYS A 39 -12.61 -8.66 2.22
CA LYS A 39 -12.28 -7.66 1.19
C LYS A 39 -12.22 -6.24 1.75
N GLU A 40 -13.15 -5.84 2.62
CA GLU A 40 -13.12 -4.50 3.19
C GLU A 40 -11.97 -4.32 4.18
N VAL A 41 -11.67 -5.32 5.00
CA VAL A 41 -10.49 -5.28 5.89
C VAL A 41 -9.20 -5.21 5.06
N GLU A 42 -9.09 -5.96 3.97
CA GLU A 42 -7.94 -5.90 3.08
C GLU A 42 -7.79 -4.52 2.44
N LYS A 43 -8.90 -3.92 1.98
CA LYS A 43 -8.92 -2.57 1.42
C LYS A 43 -8.45 -1.51 2.42
N GLU A 44 -8.99 -1.50 3.63
CA GLU A 44 -8.60 -0.55 4.67
C GLU A 44 -7.13 -0.73 5.06
N ASN A 45 -6.63 -1.97 5.13
CA ASN A 45 -5.23 -2.25 5.40
C ASN A 45 -4.31 -1.68 4.29
N ILE A 46 -4.65 -1.89 3.02
CA ILE A 46 -3.86 -1.36 1.89
C ILE A 46 -3.90 0.17 1.88
N TYR A 47 -5.07 0.77 2.09
CA TYR A 47 -5.20 2.22 2.16
C TYR A 47 -4.38 2.82 3.31
N SER A 48 -4.45 2.23 4.51
CA SER A 48 -3.66 2.65 5.66
C SER A 48 -2.16 2.58 5.38
N LYS A 49 -1.69 1.52 4.71
CA LYS A 49 -0.27 1.37 4.35
C LYS A 49 0.18 2.40 3.31
N ALA A 50 -0.61 2.61 2.25
CA ALA A 50 -0.31 3.63 1.25
C ALA A 50 -0.28 5.03 1.88
N TYR A 51 -1.18 5.30 2.84
CA TYR A 51 -1.19 6.56 3.58
C TYR A 51 0.04 6.72 4.47
N GLN A 52 0.39 5.71 5.28
CA GLN A 52 1.59 5.71 6.11
C GLN A 52 2.86 5.91 5.28
N LEU A 53 2.96 5.23 4.14
CA LEU A 53 4.07 5.43 3.21
C LEU A 53 4.11 6.89 2.73
N SER A 54 2.98 7.46 2.31
CA SER A 54 2.92 8.86 1.88
C SER A 54 3.33 9.85 2.99
N GLU A 55 2.98 9.55 4.23
CA GLU A 55 3.39 10.35 5.41
C GLU A 55 4.89 10.26 5.64
N VAL A 56 5.45 9.06 5.63
CA VAL A 56 6.90 8.85 5.82
C VAL A 56 7.69 9.55 4.72
N LEU A 57 7.27 9.43 3.46
CA LEU A 57 7.95 10.09 2.34
C LEU A 57 8.00 11.60 2.50
N VAL A 58 6.90 12.22 2.93
CA VAL A 58 6.73 13.68 2.92
C VAL A 58 7.23 14.36 4.20
N ASN A 59 7.04 13.71 5.35
CA ASN A 59 7.26 14.33 6.67
C ASN A 59 8.43 13.73 7.44
N ASN A 60 9.05 12.65 6.95
CA ASN A 60 10.26 12.08 7.55
C ASN A 60 11.49 12.49 6.73
N PRO A 61 12.59 12.94 7.35
CA PRO A 61 13.84 13.20 6.63
C PRO A 61 14.58 11.91 6.23
N GLY A 62 14.13 10.75 6.69
CA GLY A 62 14.77 9.46 6.44
C GLY A 62 15.87 9.16 7.46
N GLU A 63 16.62 8.10 7.19
CA GLU A 63 17.83 7.77 7.94
C GLU A 63 18.93 7.32 6.97
N PRO A 64 20.09 7.99 6.93
CA PRO A 64 20.41 9.25 7.61
C PRO A 64 19.53 10.42 7.12
N ALA A 65 19.48 11.50 7.89
CA ALA A 65 18.72 12.69 7.53
C ALA A 65 19.37 13.48 6.37
N ASP A 66 20.70 13.46 6.29
CA ASP A 66 21.48 13.99 5.18
C ASP A 66 21.82 12.85 4.22
N TRP A 67 21.31 12.93 3.00
CA TRP A 67 21.69 12.01 1.94
C TRP A 67 22.87 12.64 1.22
N ASN A 68 24.08 12.32 1.66
CA ASN A 68 25.30 12.74 0.96
C ASN A 68 25.65 11.73 -0.13
N ASP A 69 25.45 10.44 0.17
CA ASP A 69 25.66 9.32 -0.74
C ASP A 69 24.50 8.32 -0.66
N ILE A 70 24.18 7.70 -1.81
CA ILE A 70 23.08 6.73 -1.96
C ILE A 70 23.33 5.42 -1.19
N ILE A 71 24.59 5.14 -0.82
CA ILE A 71 25.03 3.85 -0.29
C ILE A 71 24.58 3.63 1.16
N ASP A 72 24.43 4.70 1.95
CA ASP A 72 24.15 4.60 3.38
C ASP A 72 22.68 4.83 3.77
N ILE A 73 21.77 4.91 2.77
CA ILE A 73 20.35 5.07 3.03
C ILE A 73 19.81 3.80 3.71
N LYS A 74 19.32 3.94 4.94
CA LYS A 74 18.62 2.88 5.69
C LYS A 74 17.11 3.01 5.57
N ARG A 75 16.61 4.23 5.68
CA ARG A 75 15.18 4.54 5.63
C ARG A 75 14.91 5.71 4.69
N LEU A 76 13.97 5.52 3.78
CA LEU A 76 13.57 6.55 2.83
C LEU A 76 12.77 7.65 3.54
N GLY A 77 13.04 8.90 3.19
CA GLY A 77 12.31 10.08 3.62
C GLY A 77 12.80 11.29 2.85
N LEU A 78 11.88 12.05 2.26
CA LEU A 78 12.22 13.16 1.35
C LEU A 78 12.18 14.51 2.04
N SER A 79 11.74 14.56 3.30
CA SER A 79 11.61 15.81 4.02
C SER A 79 12.96 16.51 4.16
N ASP A 80 12.93 17.84 4.02
CA ASP A 80 14.08 18.70 4.23
C ASP A 80 14.45 18.78 5.71
N GLN A 81 15.68 18.36 6.01
CA GLN A 81 16.23 18.27 7.36
C GLN A 81 16.63 19.62 7.97
N TYR A 82 16.85 20.65 7.15
CA TYR A 82 17.36 21.95 7.60
C TYR A 82 16.25 22.88 8.06
N TRP A 83 15.11 22.85 7.39
CA TRP A 83 14.03 23.80 7.63
C TRP A 83 12.98 23.30 8.63
N ASN A 84 13.00 22.02 9.02
CA ASN A 84 12.06 21.37 9.96
C ASN A 84 10.58 21.75 9.69
N LYS A 85 10.20 21.80 8.42
CA LYS A 85 8.84 22.12 7.97
C LYS A 85 8.17 20.85 7.47
N SER A 86 6.93 20.62 7.91
CA SER A 86 6.09 19.56 7.35
C SER A 86 5.81 19.83 5.87
N ASN A 87 5.67 18.78 5.08
CA ASN A 87 5.41 18.84 3.65
C ASN A 87 6.44 19.62 2.83
N LEU A 88 7.66 19.80 3.33
CA LEU A 88 8.77 20.36 2.56
C LEU A 88 9.72 19.23 2.18
N ILE A 89 9.81 18.92 0.89
CA ILE A 89 10.70 17.90 0.34
C ILE A 89 11.96 18.52 -0.28
N SER A 90 13.09 17.86 -0.13
CA SER A 90 14.38 18.30 -0.67
C SER A 90 14.57 17.82 -2.10
N ASN A 91 14.82 18.73 -3.05
CA ASN A 91 15.09 18.36 -4.44
C ASN A 91 16.36 17.49 -4.58
N LEU A 92 17.38 17.73 -3.75
CA LEU A 92 18.59 16.92 -3.74
C LEU A 92 18.30 15.45 -3.45
N LYS A 93 17.43 15.17 -2.46
CA LYS A 93 17.01 13.81 -2.12
C LYS A 93 16.21 13.17 -3.25
N VAL A 94 15.33 13.91 -3.90
CA VAL A 94 14.57 13.41 -5.05
C VAL A 94 15.51 13.07 -6.22
N GLN A 95 16.52 13.90 -6.49
CA GLN A 95 17.52 13.64 -7.53
C GLN A 95 18.37 12.40 -7.21
N GLN A 96 18.80 12.24 -5.96
CA GLN A 96 19.54 11.03 -5.54
C GLN A 96 18.67 9.78 -5.59
N LEU A 97 17.38 9.90 -5.25
CA LEU A 97 16.43 8.81 -5.39
C LEU A 97 16.25 8.42 -6.87
N SER A 98 16.18 9.41 -7.76
CA SER A 98 16.15 9.19 -9.21
C SER A 98 17.38 8.44 -9.71
N GLY A 99 18.57 8.73 -9.14
CA GLY A 99 19.80 8.00 -9.42
C GLY A 99 19.79 6.51 -9.08
N LEU A 100 18.84 6.01 -8.28
CA LEU A 100 18.69 4.58 -7.99
C LEU A 100 18.13 3.76 -9.16
N ASN A 101 17.59 4.42 -10.21
CA ASN A 101 17.04 3.76 -11.40
C ASN A 101 16.07 2.61 -11.07
N CYS A 102 15.03 2.90 -10.28
CA CYS A 102 14.04 1.89 -9.88
C CYS A 102 13.20 1.37 -11.07
N TYR A 103 13.09 2.13 -12.16
CA TYR A 103 12.23 1.81 -13.29
C TYR A 103 12.54 0.44 -13.93
N HIS A 104 11.59 -0.49 -13.82
CA HIS A 104 11.64 -1.83 -14.43
C HIS A 104 12.89 -2.67 -14.13
N ASN A 105 13.57 -2.41 -13.00
CA ASN A 105 14.68 -3.22 -12.53
C ASN A 105 14.35 -3.84 -11.16
N ASP A 106 14.22 -5.16 -11.11
CA ASP A 106 13.81 -5.89 -9.90
C ASP A 106 14.80 -5.74 -8.74
N GLU A 107 16.10 -5.61 -9.01
CA GLU A 107 17.10 -5.46 -7.96
C GLU A 107 17.03 -4.06 -7.33
N HIS A 108 16.94 -3.02 -8.15
CA HIS A 108 16.79 -1.65 -7.68
C HIS A 108 15.42 -1.43 -7.01
N PHE A 109 14.36 -2.04 -7.54
CA PHE A 109 13.04 -2.03 -6.92
C PHE A 109 13.09 -2.67 -5.53
N LYS A 110 13.69 -3.86 -5.39
CA LYS A 110 13.85 -4.53 -4.08
C LYS A 110 14.67 -3.70 -3.09
N ARG A 111 15.65 -2.94 -3.58
CA ARG A 111 16.43 -2.01 -2.74
C ARG A 111 15.57 -0.87 -2.20
N VAL A 112 14.79 -0.20 -3.05
CA VAL A 112 13.85 0.84 -2.62
C VAL A 112 12.77 0.27 -1.70
N GLN A 113 12.30 -0.94 -1.99
CA GLN A 113 11.37 -1.69 -1.15
C GLN A 113 11.96 -1.97 0.24
N GLY A 114 13.26 -2.31 0.32
CA GLY A 114 13.97 -2.46 1.59
C GLY A 114 14.07 -1.16 2.39
N PHE A 115 14.33 -0.02 1.73
CA PHE A 115 14.38 1.29 2.41
C PHE A 115 13.04 1.75 2.98
N LEU A 116 11.95 1.18 2.48
CA LEU A 116 10.58 1.48 2.93
C LEU A 116 10.02 0.41 3.88
N ASP A 117 10.78 -0.67 4.12
CA ASP A 117 10.36 -1.83 4.91
C ASP A 117 9.00 -2.42 4.45
N LEU A 118 8.84 -2.55 3.13
CA LEU A 118 7.59 -3.02 2.52
C LEU A 118 7.71 -4.47 2.07
N ASN A 119 6.72 -5.29 2.43
CA ASN A 119 6.64 -6.68 2.00
C ASN A 119 5.71 -6.92 0.80
N ARG A 120 5.31 -5.85 0.10
CA ARG A 120 4.39 -5.88 -1.05
C ARG A 120 4.88 -4.97 -2.15
N SER A 121 4.41 -5.24 -3.38
CA SER A 121 4.63 -4.35 -4.52
C SER A 121 3.93 -3.01 -4.32
N PHE A 122 4.52 -1.95 -4.84
CA PHE A 122 4.01 -0.59 -4.78
C PHE A 122 4.50 0.17 -6.01
N SER A 123 3.87 1.31 -6.29
CA SER A 123 4.37 2.30 -7.24
C SER A 123 4.50 3.65 -6.55
N ILE A 124 5.60 4.35 -6.79
CA ILE A 124 5.80 5.73 -6.35
C ILE A 124 6.06 6.59 -7.57
N PHE A 125 5.36 7.71 -7.65
CA PHE A 125 5.60 8.75 -8.63
C PHE A 125 5.76 10.09 -7.93
N ILE A 126 6.74 10.87 -8.35
CA ILE A 126 6.97 12.22 -7.85
C ILE A 126 6.99 13.15 -9.05
N PHE A 127 6.14 14.17 -9.01
CA PHE A 127 6.02 15.18 -10.06
C PHE A 127 6.35 16.55 -9.49
N ASN A 128 7.05 17.38 -10.28
CA ASN A 128 7.04 18.83 -10.11
C ASN A 128 5.79 19.38 -10.79
N ILE A 129 5.09 20.31 -10.14
CA ILE A 129 3.97 21.04 -10.72
C ILE A 129 4.51 22.42 -11.12
N THR A 130 4.59 22.65 -12.43
CA THR A 130 5.04 23.94 -12.96
C THR A 130 3.98 25.03 -12.74
N GLU A 131 4.38 26.29 -12.91
CA GLU A 131 3.47 27.44 -12.77
C GLU A 131 2.25 27.36 -13.72
N ASP A 132 2.41 26.70 -14.87
CA ASP A 132 1.34 26.43 -15.84
C ASP A 132 0.40 25.28 -15.43
N GLY A 133 0.63 24.63 -14.27
CA GLY A 133 -0.12 23.48 -13.78
C GLY A 133 0.25 22.15 -14.43
N ASN A 134 1.31 22.11 -15.25
CA ASN A 134 1.79 20.89 -15.88
C ASN A 134 2.60 20.04 -14.89
N ARG A 135 2.48 18.72 -15.02
CA ARG A 135 3.21 17.75 -14.21
C ARG A 135 4.48 17.31 -14.95
N GLN A 136 5.63 17.58 -14.37
CA GLN A 136 6.91 17.05 -14.83
C GLN A 136 7.36 15.91 -13.92
N LEU A 137 7.57 14.72 -14.48
CA LEU A 137 8.05 13.57 -13.71
C LEU A 137 9.49 13.82 -13.20
N LEU A 138 9.69 13.68 -11.90
CA LEU A 138 11.02 13.74 -11.26
C LEU A 138 11.54 12.34 -10.90
N PHE A 139 10.63 11.45 -10.49
CA PHE A 139 10.96 10.10 -10.07
C PHE A 139 9.78 9.17 -10.29
N ASP A 140 10.07 7.97 -10.79
CA ASP A 140 9.15 6.85 -10.86
C ASP A 140 9.82 5.56 -10.40
N CYS A 141 9.04 4.75 -9.68
CA CYS A 141 9.45 3.45 -9.19
C CYS A 141 8.26 2.52 -9.29
N VAL A 142 8.34 1.58 -10.23
CA VAL A 142 7.27 0.65 -10.57
C VAL A 142 7.86 -0.77 -10.66
N PRO A 143 7.13 -1.81 -10.24
CA PRO A 143 7.58 -3.18 -10.39
C PRO A 143 7.64 -3.57 -11.88
N SER A 144 8.52 -4.51 -12.23
CA SER A 144 8.59 -5.07 -13.59
C SER A 144 7.32 -5.80 -14.01
N ALA A 145 6.66 -6.45 -13.04
CA ALA A 145 5.37 -7.09 -13.20
C ALA A 145 4.45 -6.69 -12.05
N PHE A 146 3.26 -6.17 -12.38
CA PHE A 146 2.23 -5.94 -11.37
C PHE A 146 1.67 -7.30 -10.94
N PRO A 147 1.82 -7.70 -9.66
CA PRO A 147 1.00 -8.77 -9.15
C PRO A 147 -0.46 -8.35 -9.31
N ARG A 148 -1.32 -9.27 -9.75
CA ARG A 148 -2.77 -9.04 -9.80
C ARG A 148 -3.29 -8.93 -8.36
N ALA A 149 -3.16 -7.75 -7.76
CA ALA A 149 -3.77 -7.44 -6.48
C ALA A 149 -5.28 -7.29 -6.70
N ALA A 150 -6.07 -7.86 -5.78
CA ALA A 150 -7.54 -7.76 -5.83
C ALA A 150 -8.04 -6.36 -5.45
N VAL A 151 -7.18 -5.55 -4.81
CA VAL A 151 -7.50 -4.21 -4.32
C VAL A 151 -6.28 -3.32 -4.56
N ASN A 152 -6.48 -2.18 -5.23
CA ASN A 152 -5.47 -1.15 -5.43
C ASN A 152 -5.88 0.10 -4.65
N ALA A 153 -4.96 0.66 -3.86
CA ALA A 153 -5.12 1.98 -3.27
C ALA A 153 -4.22 2.98 -4.00
N THR A 154 -4.67 4.24 -4.09
CA THR A 154 -3.85 5.34 -4.59
C THR A 154 -3.99 6.51 -3.63
N VAL A 155 -2.85 6.97 -3.11
CA VAL A 155 -2.76 8.14 -2.25
C VAL A 155 -1.99 9.21 -3.01
N LYS A 156 -2.58 10.39 -3.13
CA LYS A 156 -1.94 11.56 -3.72
C LYS A 156 -1.69 12.60 -2.64
N ARG A 157 -0.49 13.16 -2.61
CA ARG A 157 -0.11 14.25 -1.71
C ARG A 157 0.51 15.39 -2.46
N ILE A 158 0.22 16.60 -2.00
CA ILE A 158 0.90 17.81 -2.44
C ILE A 158 1.91 18.20 -1.36
N ALA A 159 3.13 18.49 -1.80
CA ALA A 159 4.23 18.95 -0.97
C ALA A 159 4.89 20.16 -1.63
N THR A 160 5.70 20.89 -0.88
CA THR A 160 6.58 21.95 -1.39
C THR A 160 7.94 21.35 -1.69
N LEU A 161 8.46 21.57 -2.88
CA LEU A 161 9.80 21.16 -3.30
C LEU A 161 10.77 22.33 -3.10
N ASN A 162 11.80 22.12 -2.29
CA ASN A 162 12.89 23.07 -2.13
C ASN A 162 13.94 22.83 -3.21
N ASN A 163 13.96 23.68 -4.24
CA ASN A 163 14.95 23.66 -5.31
C ASN A 163 15.94 24.81 -5.11
N SER A 164 16.98 24.58 -4.31
CA SER A 164 18.06 25.55 -4.04
C SER A 164 17.55 26.93 -3.57
N GLY A 165 16.51 26.94 -2.74
CA GLY A 165 15.89 28.16 -2.20
C GLY A 165 14.66 28.65 -2.97
N LYS A 166 14.38 28.13 -4.17
CA LYS A 166 13.10 28.32 -4.85
C LYS A 166 12.10 27.26 -4.38
N MET A 167 10.94 27.71 -3.91
CA MET A 167 9.86 26.84 -3.46
C MET A 167 8.92 26.55 -4.63
N GLU A 168 8.83 25.28 -5.02
CA GLU A 168 7.94 24.80 -6.08
C GLU A 168 6.90 23.83 -5.49
N LEU A 169 5.86 23.49 -6.24
CA LEU A 169 4.86 22.51 -5.81
C LEU A 169 5.25 21.13 -6.36
N ALA A 170 5.11 20.10 -5.54
CA ALA A 170 5.30 18.72 -5.95
C ALA A 170 4.08 17.86 -5.63
N GLU A 171 3.80 16.89 -6.49
CA GLU A 171 2.79 15.85 -6.27
C GLU A 171 3.49 14.51 -6.06
N ILE A 172 3.18 13.83 -4.97
CA ILE A 172 3.65 12.49 -4.67
C ILE A 172 2.45 11.55 -4.76
N ILE A 173 2.55 10.55 -5.63
CA ILE A 173 1.53 9.52 -5.84
C ILE A 173 2.10 8.19 -5.39
N VAL A 174 1.43 7.56 -4.43
CA VAL A 174 1.73 6.23 -3.94
C VAL A 174 0.60 5.29 -4.34
N GLN A 175 0.93 4.17 -4.96
CA GLN A 175 -0.02 3.12 -5.31
C GLN A 175 0.43 1.79 -4.69
N MET A 176 -0.52 1.01 -4.19
CA MET A 176 -0.30 -0.31 -3.58
C MET A 176 -1.45 -1.25 -3.92
#